data_AF-A0A4Y2JW10-F1
#
_entry.id   AF-A0A4Y2JW10-F1
#
_cell.length_a   1.000
_cell.length_b   1.000
_cell.length_c   1.000
_cell.angle_alpha   90.00
_cell.angle_beta   90.00
_cell.angle_gamma   90.00
#
_symmetry.space_group_name_H-M   'P 1'
#
loop_
_entity.id
_entity.type
_entity.pdbx_description
1 polymer ?
#
loop_
_entity_poly.entity_id
_entity_poly.type
_entity_poly.pdbx_seq_one_letter_code
_entity_poly.pdbx_strand_id
1 'polypeptide(L)'
;MQEGIPTYIPAPRNHIESLLHKESIIRWQKEWDKEETDRSFYNVLPKVKITPTPWQRPEIMFVTGHGPFPTYFKRFKIRNSDSCGCGNLGNPLHYAASCLFTTSYHLIKPSADIEPLWWKIVLNNNNSRAKIRKLIHFIAENETLLFPKDGDNN
;
A
#
# COMPACT_ATOMS: atom_id res chain seq x y z
N MET A 1 -35.03 2.33 59.27
CA MET A 1 -33.72 2.24 58.59
C MET A 1 -33.91 2.93 57.25
N GLN A 2 -33.27 4.07 57.00
CA GLN A 2 -33.41 4.77 55.72
C GLN A 2 -32.60 4.03 54.66
N GLU A 3 -33.26 3.54 53.62
CA GLU A 3 -32.60 2.99 52.43
C GLU A 3 -31.79 4.11 51.76
N GLY A 4 -30.47 3.92 51.68
CA GLY A 4 -29.57 4.87 51.04
C GLY A 4 -29.90 4.99 49.55
N ILE A 5 -30.03 6.23 49.07
CA ILE A 5 -30.27 6.53 47.65
C ILE A 5 -29.11 5.94 46.83
N PRO A 6 -29.38 5.07 45.83
CA PRO A 6 -28.34 4.57 44.95
C PRO A 6 -27.70 5.73 44.18
N THR A 7 -26.48 6.11 44.55
CA THR A 7 -25.70 7.09 43.79
C THR A 7 -25.29 6.46 42.46
N TYR A 8 -25.92 6.90 41.38
CA TYR A 8 -25.50 6.59 40.02
C TYR A 8 -24.19 7.33 39.73
N ILE A 9 -23.07 6.60 39.74
CA ILE A 9 -21.77 7.13 39.32
C ILE A 9 -21.68 6.93 37.80
N PRO A 10 -21.64 8.00 36.99
CA PRO A 10 -21.48 7.88 35.56
C PRO A 10 -20.15 7.19 35.23
N ALA A 11 -20.14 6.37 34.19
CA ALA A 11 -18.90 5.75 33.73
C ALA A 11 -17.84 6.83 33.46
N PRO A 12 -16.59 6.65 33.92
CA PRO A 12 -15.51 7.58 33.62
C PRO A 12 -15.37 7.78 32.12
N ARG A 13 -15.13 9.02 31.67
CA ARG A 13 -14.96 9.34 30.23
C ARG A 13 -13.97 8.40 29.53
N ASN A 14 -12.83 8.12 30.17
CA ASN A 14 -11.80 7.22 29.64
C ASN A 14 -12.32 5.80 29.39
N HIS A 15 -13.29 5.32 30.19
CA HIS A 15 -13.91 4.02 30.01
C HIS A 15 -14.77 4.01 28.73
N ILE A 16 -15.58 5.05 28.53
CA ILE A 16 -16.40 5.21 27.33
C ILE A 16 -15.50 5.34 26.09
N GLU A 17 -14.43 6.15 26.16
CA GLU A 17 -13.47 6.30 25.07
C GLU A 17 -12.78 4.98 24.72
N SER A 18 -12.37 4.19 25.71
CA SER A 18 -11.77 2.87 25.48
C SER A 18 -12.73 1.90 24.80
N LEU A 19 -14.02 1.93 25.16
CA LEU A 19 -15.05 1.08 24.52
C LEU A 19 -15.28 1.50 23.07
N LEU A 20 -15.44 2.80 22.81
CA LEU A 20 -15.63 3.34 21.46
C LEU A 20 -14.43 3.04 20.56
N HIS A 21 -13.22 3.18 21.10
CA HIS A 21 -12.00 2.85 20.39
C HIS A 21 -11.94 1.36 20.02
N LYS A 22 -12.26 0.46 20.96
CA LYS A 22 -12.30 -0.99 20.71
C LYS A 22 -13.31 -1.35 19.62
N GLU A 23 -14.52 -0.79 19.69
CA GLU A 23 -15.58 -1.06 18.71
C GLU A 23 -15.20 -0.52 17.32
N SER A 24 -14.58 0.66 17.27
CA SER A 24 -14.09 1.27 16.03
C SER A 24 -13.07 0.38 15.32
N ILE A 25 -12.12 -0.20 16.07
CA ILE A 25 -11.11 -1.11 15.51
C ILE A 25 -11.74 -2.43 15.03
N ILE A 26 -12.69 -2.98 15.76
CA ILE A 26 -13.40 -4.20 15.34
C ILE A 26 -14.17 -3.94 14.04
N ARG A 27 -14.90 -2.82 13.97
CA ARG A 27 -15.64 -2.43 12.77
C ARG A 27 -14.70 -2.19 11.59
N TRP A 28 -13.60 -1.47 11.81
CA TRP A 28 -12.62 -1.24 10.75
C TRP A 28 -12.01 -2.54 10.24
N GLN A 29 -11.63 -3.47 11.12
CA GLN A 29 -11.12 -4.78 10.70
C GLN A 29 -12.16 -5.55 9.87
N LYS A 30 -13.45 -5.51 10.23
CA LYS A 30 -14.52 -6.17 9.47
C LYS A 30 -14.65 -5.62 8.06
N GLU A 31 -14.55 -4.30 7.88
CA GLU A 31 -14.57 -3.70 6.54
C GLU A 31 -13.29 -4.04 5.78
N TRP A 32 -12.14 -4.00 6.46
CA TRP A 32 -10.84 -4.36 5.90
C TRP A 32 -10.80 -5.80 5.36
N ASP A 33 -11.43 -6.75 6.07
CA ASP A 33 -11.49 -8.16 5.65
C ASP A 33 -12.48 -8.40 4.48
N LYS A 34 -13.38 -7.46 4.16
CA LYS A 34 -14.34 -7.57 3.06
C LYS A 34 -13.85 -6.98 1.74
N GLU A 35 -12.90 -6.05 1.79
CA GLU A 35 -12.44 -5.36 0.58
C GLU A 35 -11.73 -6.34 -0.38
N GLU A 36 -12.21 -6.40 -1.62
CA GLU A 36 -11.58 -7.21 -2.68
C GLU A 36 -10.50 -6.44 -3.45
N THR A 37 -10.46 -5.11 -3.32
CA THR A 37 -9.53 -4.21 -4.03
C THR A 37 -8.21 -4.09 -3.24
N ASP A 38 -7.08 -3.89 -3.94
CA ASP A 38 -5.76 -3.68 -3.32
C ASP A 38 -5.29 -4.83 -2.39
N ARG A 39 -5.59 -6.08 -2.79
CA ARG A 39 -5.15 -7.34 -2.13
C ARG A 39 -3.66 -7.35 -1.75
N SER A 40 -2.79 -6.70 -2.52
CA SER A 40 -1.35 -6.63 -2.22
C SER A 40 -1.08 -6.03 -0.84
N PHE A 41 -1.81 -4.99 -0.42
CA PHE A 41 -1.64 -4.38 0.89
C PHE A 41 -2.22 -5.26 2.01
N TYR A 42 -3.40 -5.86 1.78
CA TYR A 42 -4.00 -6.83 2.70
C TYR A 42 -3.05 -8.01 2.99
N ASN A 43 -2.38 -8.55 1.96
CA ASN A 43 -1.46 -9.67 2.11
C ASN A 43 -0.27 -9.38 3.04
N VAL A 44 0.10 -8.11 3.19
CA VAL A 44 1.22 -7.69 4.05
C VAL A 44 0.73 -7.23 5.41
N LEU A 45 -0.39 -6.51 5.47
CA LEU A 45 -1.03 -6.02 6.69
C LEU A 45 -2.49 -6.46 6.76
N PRO A 46 -2.74 -7.74 7.07
CA PRO A 46 -4.11 -8.27 7.16
C PRO A 46 -4.84 -7.78 8.41
N LYS A 47 -4.11 -7.19 9.37
CA LYS A 47 -4.67 -6.66 10.61
C LYS A 47 -4.50 -5.15 10.69
N VAL A 48 -5.61 -4.46 10.91
CA VAL A 48 -5.61 -3.02 11.18
C VAL A 48 -4.86 -2.75 12.48
N LYS A 49 -3.99 -1.75 12.46
CA LYS A 49 -3.21 -1.31 13.61
C LYS A 49 -3.20 0.21 13.62
N ILE A 50 -3.30 0.78 14.81
CA ILE A 50 -3.19 2.24 15.02
C ILE A 50 -1.72 2.66 15.07
N THR A 51 -0.84 1.74 15.46
CA THR A 51 0.59 1.99 15.45
C THR A 51 1.09 2.04 14.00
N PRO A 52 1.85 3.09 13.62
CA PRO A 52 2.45 3.16 12.31
C PRO A 52 3.36 1.96 12.05
N THR A 53 3.36 1.46 10.82
CA THR A 53 4.35 0.48 10.41
C THR A 53 5.72 1.16 10.25
N PRO A 54 6.84 0.43 10.43
CA PRO A 54 8.18 0.98 10.30
C PRO A 54 8.59 1.18 8.83
N TRP A 55 7.62 1.52 7.97
CA TRP A 55 7.79 1.65 6.53
C TRP A 55 7.94 3.11 6.14
N GLN A 56 8.83 3.36 5.19
CA GLN A 56 9.03 4.69 4.63
C GLN A 56 8.06 4.95 3.49
N ARG A 57 7.87 6.24 3.14
CA ARG A 57 6.98 6.68 2.07
C ARG A 57 7.18 5.91 0.74
N PRO A 58 8.41 5.63 0.25
CA PRO A 58 8.59 4.85 -0.98
C PRO A 58 8.09 3.40 -0.87
N GLU A 59 8.21 2.79 0.31
CA GLU A 59 7.73 1.42 0.55
C GLU A 59 6.20 1.38 0.54
N ILE A 60 5.56 2.38 1.15
CA ILE A 60 4.10 2.56 1.13
C ILE A 60 3.60 2.80 -0.31
N MET A 61 4.26 3.68 -1.06
CA MET A 61 3.96 3.93 -2.48
C MET A 61 4.06 2.67 -3.32
N PHE A 62 5.08 1.85 -3.07
CA PHE A 62 5.32 0.61 -3.80
C PHE A 62 4.20 -0.42 -3.56
N VAL A 63 3.81 -0.68 -2.31
CA VAL A 63 2.80 -1.71 -1.99
C VAL A 63 1.38 -1.30 -2.37
N THR A 64 1.05 -0.02 -2.26
CA THR A 64 -0.28 0.53 -2.62
C THR A 64 -0.39 0.86 -4.10
N GLY A 65 0.72 0.85 -4.83
CA GLY A 65 0.77 1.35 -6.19
C GLY A 65 0.48 2.85 -6.32
N HIS A 66 0.45 3.64 -5.24
CA HIS A 66 0.18 5.09 -5.27
C HIS A 66 1.39 5.97 -5.65
N GLY A 67 2.50 5.35 -6.03
CA GLY A 67 3.74 6.03 -6.40
C GLY A 67 3.76 6.58 -7.83
N PRO A 68 4.97 6.86 -8.37
CA PRO A 68 5.17 7.34 -9.73
C PRO A 68 4.97 6.20 -10.74
N PHE A 69 3.74 5.68 -10.83
CA PHE A 69 3.40 4.53 -11.66
C PHE A 69 2.36 4.92 -12.70
N PRO A 70 2.56 4.59 -13.99
CA PRO A 70 1.55 4.81 -15.03
C PRO A 70 0.17 4.25 -14.68
N THR A 71 0.09 3.08 -14.04
CA THR A 71 -1.20 2.53 -13.58
C THR A 71 -1.93 3.42 -12.60
N TYR A 72 -1.20 4.09 -11.72
CA TYR A 72 -1.77 5.06 -10.78
C TYR A 72 -2.22 6.32 -11.51
N PHE A 73 -1.36 6.88 -12.36
CA PHE A 73 -1.69 8.08 -13.12
C PHE A 73 -2.91 7.90 -14.01
N LYS A 74 -3.07 6.74 -14.67
CA LYS A 74 -4.27 6.43 -15.45
C LYS A 74 -5.53 6.30 -14.58
N ARG A 75 -5.44 5.60 -13.43
CA ARG A 75 -6.57 5.47 -12.48
C ARG A 75 -7.10 6.84 -12.04
N PHE A 76 -6.20 7.81 -11.85
CA PHE A 76 -6.55 9.18 -11.45
C PHE A 76 -6.71 10.16 -12.62
N LYS A 77 -6.73 9.66 -13.87
CA LYS A 77 -6.91 10.48 -15.08
C LYS A 77 -5.87 11.61 -15.23
N ILE A 78 -4.68 11.40 -14.67
CA ILE A 78 -3.52 12.29 -14.82
C ILE A 78 -2.84 12.03 -16.18
N ARG A 79 -2.88 10.78 -16.65
CA ARG A 79 -2.37 10.33 -17.95
C ARG A 79 -3.37 9.38 -18.60
N ASN A 80 -3.26 9.22 -19.92
CA ASN A 80 -4.14 8.32 -20.68
C ASN A 80 -3.61 6.88 -20.69
N SER A 81 -2.28 6.72 -20.66
CA SER A 81 -1.62 5.41 -20.69
C SER A 81 -1.20 4.93 -19.30
N ASP A 82 -1.38 3.62 -19.06
CA ASP A 82 -0.84 2.86 -17.93
C ASP A 82 0.40 2.06 -18.32
N SER A 83 0.93 2.29 -19.51
CA SER A 83 2.11 1.57 -20.00
C SER A 83 3.41 2.18 -19.48
N CYS A 84 4.38 1.30 -19.23
CA CYS A 84 5.80 1.62 -19.16
C CYS A 84 6.32 1.91 -20.58
N GLY A 85 7.40 2.69 -20.69
CA GLY A 85 8.08 3.02 -21.94
C GLY A 85 8.64 1.78 -22.65
N CYS A 86 8.74 0.63 -21.96
CA CYS A 86 9.09 -0.64 -22.58
C CYS A 86 7.88 -1.38 -23.19
N GLY A 87 6.68 -0.77 -23.19
CA GLY A 87 5.45 -1.31 -23.77
C GLY A 87 4.60 -2.20 -22.84
N ASN A 88 5.10 -2.58 -21.66
CA ASN A 88 4.35 -3.40 -20.70
C ASN A 88 3.54 -2.55 -19.72
N LEU A 89 2.67 -3.17 -18.93
CA LEU A 89 1.91 -2.49 -17.86
C LEU A 89 2.85 -1.87 -16.81
N GLY A 90 2.77 -0.56 -16.61
CA GLY A 90 3.61 0.23 -15.71
C GLY A 90 3.20 0.15 -14.24
N ASN A 91 3.04 -1.05 -13.70
CA ASN A 91 2.71 -1.27 -12.29
C ASN A 91 3.97 -1.51 -11.42
N PRO A 92 3.88 -1.45 -10.08
CA PRO A 92 5.05 -1.62 -9.21
C PRO A 92 5.75 -2.97 -9.40
N LEU A 93 5.00 -4.06 -9.57
CA LEU A 93 5.55 -5.40 -9.73
C LEU A 93 6.40 -5.51 -11.01
N HIS A 94 5.94 -4.91 -12.11
CA HIS A 94 6.67 -4.85 -13.36
C HIS A 94 8.04 -4.17 -13.17
N TYR A 95 8.06 -2.98 -12.59
CA TYR A 95 9.32 -2.27 -12.33
C TYR A 95 10.24 -3.01 -11.36
N ALA A 96 9.68 -3.72 -10.38
CA ALA A 96 10.47 -4.47 -9.42
C ALA A 96 10.97 -5.83 -9.90
N ALA A 97 10.42 -6.41 -10.98
CA ALA A 97 10.74 -7.80 -11.32
C ALA A 97 10.92 -8.10 -12.82
N SER A 98 10.60 -7.18 -13.74
CA SER A 98 10.65 -7.48 -15.17
C SER A 98 10.95 -6.32 -16.13
N CYS A 99 10.89 -5.06 -15.68
CA CYS A 99 11.14 -3.92 -16.56
C CYS A 99 12.62 -3.84 -16.99
N LEU A 100 12.85 -3.71 -18.30
CA LEU A 100 14.19 -3.63 -18.89
C LEU A 100 14.99 -2.44 -18.35
N PHE A 101 14.32 -1.30 -18.10
CA PHE A 101 14.96 -0.07 -17.63
C PHE A 101 15.32 -0.09 -16.14
N THR A 102 14.82 -1.04 -15.37
CA THR A 102 15.05 -1.13 -13.91
C THR A 102 15.76 -2.41 -13.50
N THR A 103 16.50 -3.03 -14.41
CA THR A 103 17.20 -4.31 -14.20
C THR A 103 18.11 -4.31 -12.95
N SER A 104 18.80 -3.20 -12.68
CA SER A 104 19.64 -3.06 -11.47
C SER A 104 18.84 -3.12 -10.15
N TYR A 105 17.55 -2.81 -10.21
CA TYR A 105 16.64 -2.77 -9.08
C TYR A 105 15.81 -4.05 -8.89
N HIS A 106 15.94 -5.03 -9.79
CA HIS A 106 15.09 -6.22 -9.76
C HIS A 106 15.19 -7.02 -8.46
N LEU A 107 14.04 -7.29 -7.87
CA LEU A 107 13.84 -8.26 -6.82
C LEU A 107 13.58 -9.63 -7.46
N ILE A 108 13.66 -10.69 -6.65
CA ILE A 108 13.34 -12.05 -7.11
C ILE A 108 11.91 -12.04 -7.67
N LYS A 109 11.69 -12.45 -8.91
CA LYS A 109 10.36 -12.43 -9.52
C LYS A 109 9.46 -13.51 -8.88
N PRO A 110 8.23 -13.18 -8.45
CA PRO A 110 7.31 -14.21 -7.98
C PRO A 110 6.75 -15.04 -9.14
N SER A 111 6.45 -16.32 -8.89
CA SER A 111 5.43 -17.04 -9.66
C SER A 111 4.05 -16.44 -9.33
N ALA A 112 3.09 -16.55 -10.27
CA ALA A 112 1.73 -16.04 -10.07
C ALA A 112 1.09 -16.58 -8.78
N ASP A 113 1.32 -17.85 -8.46
CA ASP A 113 0.71 -18.52 -7.30
C ASP A 113 1.24 -18.04 -5.94
N ILE A 114 2.37 -17.32 -5.91
CA ILE A 114 3.04 -16.89 -4.67
C ILE A 114 3.13 -15.37 -4.54
N GLU A 115 2.48 -14.61 -5.43
CA GLU A 115 2.52 -13.15 -5.40
C GLU A 115 2.08 -12.56 -4.04
N PRO A 116 1.00 -13.03 -3.38
CA PRO A 116 0.65 -12.59 -2.03
C PRO A 116 1.77 -12.73 -1.00
N LEU A 117 2.45 -13.88 -1.01
CA LEU A 117 3.55 -14.18 -0.09
C LEU A 117 4.79 -13.35 -0.43
N TRP A 118 4.99 -13.07 -1.71
CA TRP A 118 6.12 -12.30 -2.19
C TRP A 118 6.14 -10.89 -1.63
N TRP A 119 5.01 -10.17 -1.64
CA TRP A 119 4.91 -8.83 -1.06
C TRP A 119 5.35 -8.82 0.41
N LYS A 120 4.92 -9.83 1.17
CA LYS A 120 5.30 -10.00 2.58
C LYS A 120 6.79 -10.27 2.75
N ILE A 121 7.39 -11.15 1.95
CA ILE A 121 8.83 -11.45 2.01
C ILE A 121 9.66 -10.21 1.69
N VAL A 122 9.30 -9.50 0.62
CA VAL A 122 10.00 -8.31 0.16
C VAL A 122 9.95 -7.19 1.21
N LEU A 123 8.79 -6.91 1.79
CA LEU A 123 8.63 -5.80 2.74
C LEU A 123 9.19 -6.11 4.14
N ASN A 124 9.32 -7.39 4.51
CA ASN A 124 9.97 -7.77 5.75
C ASN A 124 11.51 -7.77 5.66
N ASN A 125 12.09 -7.66 4.46
CA ASN A 125 13.53 -7.66 4.24
C ASN A 125 14.08 -6.23 4.07
N ASN A 126 15.00 -5.83 4.95
CA ASN A 126 15.59 -4.47 4.93
C ASN A 126 16.35 -4.15 3.63
N ASN A 127 17.03 -5.14 3.04
CA ASN A 127 17.77 -4.94 1.79
C ASN A 127 16.80 -4.75 0.62
N SER A 128 15.74 -5.56 0.56
CA SER A 128 14.68 -5.40 -0.43
C SER A 128 13.99 -4.03 -0.29
N ARG A 129 13.69 -3.59 0.93
CA ARG A 129 13.15 -2.25 1.20
C ARG A 129 14.11 -1.13 0.76
N ALA A 130 15.41 -1.27 1.03
CA ALA A 130 16.41 -0.32 0.51
C ALA A 130 16.44 -0.28 -1.02
N LYS A 131 16.29 -1.43 -1.68
CA LYS A 131 16.21 -1.53 -3.15
C LYS A 131 14.94 -0.86 -3.70
N ILE A 132 13.80 -1.07 -3.05
CA ILE A 132 12.53 -0.39 -3.37
C ILE A 132 12.67 1.12 -3.27
N ARG A 133 13.28 1.63 -2.21
CA ARG A 133 13.49 3.08 -2.04
C ARG A 133 14.27 3.67 -3.20
N LYS A 134 15.36 3.00 -3.61
CA LYS A 134 16.15 3.41 -4.78
C LYS A 134 15.36 3.31 -6.09
N LEU A 135 14.58 2.24 -6.26
CA LEU A 135 13.72 2.04 -7.42
C LEU A 135 12.70 3.18 -7.57
N ILE A 136 11.97 3.51 -6.52
CA ILE A 136 10.95 4.58 -6.56
C ILE A 136 11.59 5.92 -6.91
N HIS A 137 12.74 6.22 -6.31
CA HIS A 137 13.48 7.44 -6.60
C HIS A 137 13.92 7.50 -8.06
N PHE A 138 14.51 6.41 -8.57
CA PHE A 138 14.90 6.28 -9.96
C PHE A 138 13.72 6.48 -10.91
N ILE A 139 12.55 5.90 -10.61
CA ILE A 139 11.35 6.06 -11.45
C ILE A 139 10.91 7.52 -11.49
N ALA A 140 10.87 8.19 -10.33
CA ALA A 140 10.45 9.58 -10.24
C ALA A 140 11.38 10.54 -11.01
N GLU A 141 12.69 10.25 -11.04
CA GLU A 141 13.67 11.08 -11.74
C GLU A 141 13.75 10.81 -13.26
N ASN A 142 13.25 9.66 -13.72
CA ASN A 142 13.39 9.20 -15.10
C ASN A 142 12.03 9.03 -15.80
N GLU A 143 11.03 9.80 -15.40
CA GLU A 143 9.67 9.76 -15.95
C GLU A 143 9.63 9.88 -17.48
N THR A 144 10.46 10.74 -18.08
CA THR A 144 10.52 10.93 -19.54
C THR A 144 11.03 9.70 -20.31
N LEU A 145 11.83 8.86 -19.67
CA LEU A 145 12.33 7.59 -20.24
C LEU A 145 11.32 6.47 -20.01
N LEU A 146 10.73 6.45 -18.82
CA LEU A 146 9.96 5.33 -18.33
C LEU A 146 8.50 5.37 -18.73
N PHE A 147 7.97 6.51 -19.16
CA PHE A 147 6.58 6.64 -19.55
C PHE A 147 6.49 7.01 -21.04
N PRO A 148 5.63 6.34 -21.81
CA PRO A 148 5.39 6.74 -23.20
C PRO A 148 4.84 8.17 -23.22
N LYS A 149 5.19 8.91 -24.28
CA LYS A 149 4.49 10.16 -24.57
C LYS A 149 3.04 9.81 -24.86
N ASP A 150 2.11 10.52 -24.23
CA ASP A 150 0.72 10.47 -24.66
C ASP A 150 0.73 10.86 -26.14
N GLY A 151 0.22 9.99 -27.01
CA GLY A 151 0.10 10.33 -28.43
C GLY A 151 -0.71 11.60 -28.53
N ASP A 152 -0.24 12.56 -29.33
CA ASP A 152 -1.06 13.70 -29.74
C ASP A 152 -2.29 13.10 -30.43
N ASN A 153 -3.41 13.08 -29.71
CA ASN A 153 -4.69 12.68 -30.27
C ASN A 153 -5.05 13.76 -31.30
N ASN A 154 -4.71 13.51 -32.57
CA ASN A 154 -5.16 14.28 -33.73
C ASN A 154 -6.53 13.75 -34.18
#